data_AF-A0A554LZL5-F1
#
_entry.id   AF-A0A554LZL5-F1
#
_cell.length_a   1.000
_cell.length_b   1.000
_cell.length_c   1.000
_cell.angle_alpha   90.00
_cell.angle_beta   90.00
_cell.angle_gamma   90.00
#
_symmetry.space_group_name_H-M   'P 1'
#
loop_
_entity.id
_entity.type
_entity.pdbx_description
1 polymer ?
#
loop_
_entity_poly.entity_id
_entity_poly.type
_entity_poly.pdbx_seq_one_letter_code
_entity_poly.pdbx_strand_id
1 'polypeptide(L)' 'MVDFSILQSMIRESLLLTDAERTYWLAGLARMTPPQVDRLKSILDRAKNIPWNAALQKTVATLAGTQKVTA' A
#
# COMPACT_ATOMS: atom_id res chain seq x y z
N MET A 1 -1.37 -23.76 -6.31
CA MET A 1 -1.15 -22.87 -5.15
C MET A 1 -1.53 -21.47 -5.57
N VAL A 2 -2.24 -20.70 -4.74
CA VAL A 2 -2.51 -19.29 -5.02
C VAL A 2 -1.20 -18.52 -4.90
N ASP A 3 -0.80 -17.81 -5.95
CA ASP A 3 0.37 -16.93 -5.89
C ASP A 3 0.00 -15.66 -5.11
N PHE A 4 0.61 -15.50 -3.93
CA PHE A 4 0.40 -14.33 -3.09
C PHE A 4 1.44 -13.23 -3.35
N SER A 5 2.38 -13.43 -4.26
CA SER A 5 3.53 -12.53 -4.48
C SER A 5 3.06 -11.13 -4.85
N ILE A 6 2.03 -11.04 -5.71
CA ILE A 6 1.42 -9.76 -6.10
C ILE A 6 0.78 -9.05 -4.90
N LEU A 7 0.02 -9.77 -4.07
CA LEU A 7 -0.64 -9.21 -2.89
C LEU A 7 0.35 -8.75 -1.82
N GLN A 8 1.44 -9.51 -1.62
CA GLN A 8 2.51 -9.12 -0.72
C GLN A 8 3.14 -7.79 -1.15
N SER A 9 3.42 -7.61 -2.44
CA SER A 9 3.91 -6.33 -2.96
C SER A 9 2.89 -5.21 -2.78
N MET A 10 1.62 -5.44 -3.12
CA MET A 10 0.56 -4.42 -2.95
C MET A 10 0.38 -3.98 -1.50
N ILE A 11 0.47 -4.90 -0.54
CA ILE A 11 0.39 -4.57 0.89
C ILE A 11 1.62 -3.76 1.32
N ARG A 12 2.83 -4.16 0.89
CA ARG A 12 4.07 -3.45 1.22
C ARG A 12 4.16 -2.06 0.61
N GLU A 13 3.57 -1.86 -0.56
CA GLU A 13 3.59 -0.59 -1.28
C GLU A 13 2.41 0.33 -0.91
N SER A 14 1.42 -0.18 -0.16
CA SER A 14 0.23 0.59 0.19
C SER A 14 0.56 1.79 1.07
N LEU A 15 0.29 2.99 0.57
CA LEU A 15 0.45 4.25 1.32
C LEU A 15 -0.59 4.44 2.42
N LEU A 16 -1.64 3.60 2.42
CA LEU A 16 -2.73 3.68 3.39
C LEU A 16 -2.53 2.76 4.59
N LEU A 17 -1.62 1.78 4.48
CA LEU A 17 -1.37 0.83 5.55
C LEU A 17 -0.14 1.25 6.35
N THR A 18 -0.32 1.34 7.66
CA THR A 18 0.78 1.45 8.63
C THR A 18 1.59 0.16 8.68
N ASP A 19 2.79 0.22 9.27
CA ASP A 19 3.66 -0.96 9.40
C ASP A 19 3.00 -2.12 10.17
N ALA A 20 2.27 -1.80 11.24
CA ALA A 20 1.52 -2.76 12.03
C ALA A 20 0.42 -3.44 11.20
N GLU A 21 -0.33 -2.68 10.41
CA GLU A 21 -1.37 -3.22 9.54
C GLU A 21 -0.78 -4.06 8.41
N ARG A 22 0.34 -3.65 7.80
CA ARG A 22 1.05 -4.45 6.80
C ARG A 22 1.44 -5.81 7.35
N THR A 23 2.01 -5.84 8.55
CA THR A 23 2.40 -7.08 9.24
C THR A 23 1.19 -7.97 9.50
N TYR A 24 0.09 -7.39 10.00
CA TYR A 24 -1.16 -8.12 10.23
C TYR A 24 -1.71 -8.75 8.94
N TRP A 25 -1.80 -7.97 7.85
CA TRP A 25 -2.32 -8.46 6.58
C TRP A 25 -1.43 -9.54 5.96
N LEU A 26 -0.10 -9.37 6.00
CA LEU A 26 0.86 -10.36 5.49
C LEU A 26 0.75 -11.70 6.25
N ALA A 27 0.63 -11.66 7.58
CA ALA A 27 0.41 -12.86 8.39
C ALA A 27 -0.99 -13.48 8.19
N GLY A 28 -1.92 -12.72 7.63
CA GLY A 28 -3.28 -13.14 7.26
C GLY A 28 -3.41 -13.76 5.88
N LEU A 29 -2.45 -13.59 4.97
CA LEU A 29 -2.61 -14.04 3.57
C LEU A 29 -2.74 -15.57 3.44
N ALA A 30 -1.93 -16.33 4.17
CA ALA A 30 -1.90 -17.79 4.06
C ALA A 30 -3.20 -18.49 4.49
N ARG A 31 -4.05 -17.80 5.26
CA ARG A 31 -5.35 -18.28 5.76
C ARG A 31 -6.55 -17.77 4.97
N MET A 32 -6.33 -16.95 3.94
CA MET A 32 -7.41 -16.40 3.12
C MET A 32 -7.90 -17.41 2.09
N THR A 33 -9.22 -17.43 1.88
CA THR A 33 -9.84 -18.18 0.80
C THR A 33 -9.70 -17.42 -0.53
N PRO A 34 -9.74 -18.10 -1.69
CA PRO A 34 -9.65 -17.45 -2.99
C PRO A 34 -10.57 -16.22 -3.18
N PRO A 35 -11.87 -16.24 -2.80
CA PRO A 35 -12.70 -15.04 -2.93
C PRO A 35 -12.29 -13.87 -2.01
N GLN A 36 -11.67 -14.16 -0.85
CA GLN A 36 -11.13 -13.12 0.03
C GLN A 36 -9.88 -12.48 -0.58
N VAL A 37 -9.04 -13.30 -1.21
CA VAL A 37 -7.83 -12.87 -1.94
C VAL A 37 -8.21 -11.91 -3.07
N ASP A 38 -9.21 -12.27 -3.88
CA ASP A 38 -9.69 -11.41 -4.98
C ASP A 38 -10.29 -10.10 -4.47
N ARG A 39 -11.05 -10.16 -3.37
CA ARG A 39 -11.62 -8.97 -2.75
C ARG A 39 -10.54 -8.04 -2.20
N LEU A 40 -9.53 -8.60 -1.53
CA LEU A 40 -8.40 -7.82 -1.02
C LEU A 40 -7.61 -7.18 -2.16
N LYS A 41 -7.35 -7.91 -3.24
CA LYS A 41 -6.70 -7.38 -4.44
C LYS A 41 -7.47 -6.19 -5.01
N SER A 42 -8.80 -6.30 -5.14
CA SER A 42 -9.65 -5.20 -5.61
C SER A 42 -9.61 -3.97 -4.71
N ILE A 43 -9.59 -4.16 -3.38
CA ILE A 43 -9.50 -3.07 -2.41
C ILE A 43 -8.15 -2.35 -2.54
N LEU A 44 -7.05 -3.11 -2.60
CA LEU A 44 -5.70 -2.54 -2.71
C LEU A 44 -5.48 -1.83 -4.05
N ASP A 45 -6.07 -2.34 -5.14
CA ASP A 45 -6.03 -1.68 -6.45
C ASP A 45 -6.76 -0.33 -6.42
N ARG A 46 -7.95 -0.30 -5.83
CA ARG A 46 -8.70 0.94 -5.62
C ARG A 46 -7.93 1.92 -4.73
N ALA A 47 -7.32 1.42 -3.65
CA ALA A 47 -6.50 2.20 -2.74
C ALA A 47 -5.33 2.90 -3.45
N LYS A 48 -4.66 2.21 -4.38
CA LYS A 48 -3.58 2.79 -5.19
C LYS A 48 -4.06 3.97 -6.06
N ASN A 49 -5.28 3.88 -6.58
CA ASN A 49 -5.86 4.87 -7.48
C ASN A 49 -6.52 6.07 -6.77
N ILE A 50 -6.43 6.14 -5.44
CA ILE A 50 -7.03 7.22 -4.68
C ILE A 50 -6.33 8.57 -5.00
N PRO A 51 -7.05 9.62 -5.44
CA PRO A 51 -6.45 10.87 -5.92
C PRO A 51 -5.59 11.61 -4.89
N TRP A 52 -5.94 11.53 -3.61
CA TRP A 52 -5.18 12.21 -2.56
C TRP A 52 -3.83 11.55 -2.26
N ASN A 53 -3.57 10.33 -2.74
CA ASN A 53 -2.21 9.74 -2.68
C ASN A 53 -1.23 10.50 -3.58
N ALA A 54 -1.66 10.88 -4.79
CA ALA A 54 -0.83 11.68 -5.69
C ALA A 54 -0.62 13.10 -5.14
N ALA A 55 -1.66 13.68 -4.55
CA ALA A 55 -1.57 15.00 -3.90
C ALA A 55 -0.66 14.97 -2.67
N LEU A 56 -0.75 13.95 -1.81
CA LEU A 56 0.13 13.76 -0.66
C LEU A 56 1.57 13.53 -1.09
N GLN A 57 1.82 12.68 -2.08
CA GLN A 57 3.17 12.48 -2.62
C GLN A 57 3.77 13.79 -3.14
N LYS A 58 2.98 14.61 -3.84
CA LYS A 58 3.42 15.92 -4.33
C LYS A 58 3.73 16.88 -3.17
N THR A 59 2.90 16.91 -2.13
CA THR A 59 3.11 17.76 -0.94
C THR A 59 4.35 17.31 -0.16
N VAL A 60 4.50 16.01 0.09
CA VAL A 60 5.68 15.45 0.77
C VAL A 60 6.96 15.69 -0.04
N ALA A 61 6.93 15.51 -1.37
CA ALA A 61 8.06 15.80 -2.23
C ALA A 61 8.43 17.30 -2.22
N THR A 62 7.43 18.19 -2.21
CA THR A 62 7.65 19.64 -2.08
C THR A 62 8.34 19.95 -0.75
N LEU A 63 7.81 19.45 0.37
CA LEU A 63 8.37 19.66 1.71
C LEU A 63 9.78 19.09 1.86
N ALA A 64 10.05 17.89 1.31
CA ALA A 64 11.38 17.28 1.33
C ALA A 64 12.40 18.03 0.46
N GLY A 65 11.96 18.63 -0.66
CA GLY A 65 12.79 19.48 -1.51
C GLY A 65 13.14 20.81 -0.87
N THR A 66 12.22 21.42 -0.11
CA THR A 66 12.47 22.68 0.62
C THR A 66 13.57 22.54 1.68
N GLN A 67 13.75 21.33 2.24
CA GLN A 67 14.78 21.05 3.24
C GLN A 67 16.22 21.07 2.69
N LYS A 68 16.41 21.03 1.36
CA LYS A 68 17.75 21.06 0.73
C LYS A 68 18.25 22.46 0.32
N VAL A 69 17.44 23.51 0.48
CA VAL A 69 17.79 24.88 0.00
C VAL A 69 18.24 25.81 1.14
N THR A 70 18.40 25.29 2.37
CA THR A 70 18.99 26.04 3.48
C THR A 70 20.05 25.21 4.19
N ALA A 71 21.24 25.14 3.58
CA ALA A 71 22.49 24.78 4.23
C ALA A 71 23.61 25.63 3.65
#